data_AF-Q26I80-F1
#
_entry.id   AF-Q26I80-F1
#
_cell.length_a   1.000
_cell.length_b   1.000
_cell.length_c   1.000
_cell.angle_alpha   90.00
_cell.angle_beta   90.00
_cell.angle_gamma   90.00
#
_symmetry.space_group_name_H-M   'P 1'
#
loop_
_entity.id
_entity.type
_entity.pdbx_description
1 polymer ?
#
loop_
_entity_poly.entity_id
_entity_poly.type
_entity_poly.pdbx_seq_one_letter_code
_entity_poly.pdbx_strand_id
1 'polypeptide(L)'
;MSFRYFYMMKILVSVLLCLLAVSCTEKVEEPKPLIEIYQLNKRIASYEGEAVIFTDEMTKMDPQFTERYKDVLRTTEDGNWTPNGAFKAIQSDLQQTPLISDDEIIGFDFTTNQLLLNKNACSYFGMTKKIKDYHQDSQLVLTIDKKPFLSFYKQSTMTRWKVGNAFLVLECDIIFAGEDVMENPKLSDKNTLRFFKGSNGTDWFDKKPNLKKDTAFYNAFKRAGKIIAE
;
A
#
# COMPACT_ATOMS: atom_id res chain seq x y z
N MET A 1 -45.84 -15.20 55.91
CA MET A 1 -45.17 -15.85 54.75
C MET A 1 -44.21 -14.91 54.00
N SER A 2 -43.72 -13.82 54.61
CA SER A 2 -43.13 -12.68 53.87
C SER A 2 -41.66 -12.38 54.16
N PHE A 3 -41.06 -12.90 55.25
CA PHE A 3 -39.69 -12.54 55.63
C PHE A 3 -38.61 -13.39 54.95
N ARG A 4 -38.87 -14.68 54.69
CA ARG A 4 -37.92 -15.60 54.03
C ARG A 4 -37.71 -15.25 52.55
N TYR A 5 -38.77 -14.82 51.86
CA TYR A 5 -38.69 -14.39 50.45
C TYR A 5 -37.83 -13.15 50.27
N PHE A 6 -37.92 -12.19 51.20
CA PHE A 6 -37.15 -10.96 51.15
C PHE A 6 -35.64 -11.21 51.31
N TYR A 7 -35.27 -12.16 52.17
CA TYR A 7 -33.88 -12.55 52.38
C TYR A 7 -33.30 -13.34 51.19
N MET A 8 -34.09 -14.27 50.62
CA MET A 8 -33.69 -15.03 49.43
C MET A 8 -33.48 -14.11 48.22
N MET A 9 -34.35 -13.11 48.04
CA MET A 9 -34.25 -12.17 46.93
C MET A 9 -33.01 -11.26 47.04
N LYS A 10 -32.61 -10.86 48.25
CA LYS A 10 -31.36 -10.12 48.48
C LYS A 10 -30.12 -10.97 48.17
N ILE A 11 -30.11 -12.22 48.60
CA ILE A 11 -28.99 -13.14 48.31
C ILE A 11 -28.87 -13.36 46.80
N LEU A 12 -30.00 -13.57 46.11
CA LEU A 12 -30.02 -13.76 44.65
C LEU A 12 -29.46 -12.54 43.91
N VAL A 13 -29.87 -11.33 44.30
CA VAL A 13 -29.37 -10.08 43.71
C VAL A 13 -27.87 -9.89 43.99
N SER A 14 -27.40 -10.22 45.20
CA SER A 14 -25.97 -10.17 45.53
C SER A 14 -25.14 -11.17 44.73
N VAL A 15 -25.64 -12.40 44.53
CA VAL A 15 -24.96 -13.41 43.68
C VAL A 15 -24.93 -12.97 42.22
N LEU A 16 -26.01 -12.39 41.71
CA LEU A 16 -26.08 -11.88 40.32
C LEU A 16 -25.10 -10.72 40.09
N LEU A 17 -24.98 -9.80 41.06
CA LEU A 17 -24.00 -8.71 41.03
C LEU A 17 -22.56 -9.22 41.09
N CYS A 18 -22.28 -10.24 41.91
CA CYS A 18 -20.96 -10.88 41.96
C CYS A 18 -20.61 -11.58 40.65
N LEU A 19 -21.55 -12.27 40.00
CA LEU A 19 -21.32 -12.92 38.70
C LEU A 19 -21.03 -11.91 37.59
N LEU A 20 -21.71 -10.76 37.60
CA LEU A 20 -21.43 -9.65 36.65
C LEU A 20 -20.07 -8.99 36.91
N ALA A 21 -19.62 -8.93 38.17
CA ALA A 21 -18.32 -8.37 38.54
C ALA A 21 -17.14 -9.31 38.19
N VAL A 22 -17.36 -10.64 38.17
CA VAL A 22 -16.34 -11.62 37.75
C VAL A 22 -16.31 -11.77 36.22
N SER A 23 -17.34 -11.31 35.51
CA SER A 23 -17.31 -11.12 34.05
C SER A 23 -16.47 -9.90 33.62
N CYS A 24 -15.48 -9.51 34.43
CA CYS A 24 -14.32 -8.74 33.98
C CYS A 24 -13.61 -9.54 32.90
N THR A 25 -14.08 -9.31 31.67
CA THR A 25 -13.49 -9.57 30.38
C THR A 25 -11.98 -9.77 30.49
N GLU A 26 -11.51 -11.01 30.31
CA GLU A 26 -10.22 -11.20 29.70
C GLU A 26 -10.23 -10.29 28.46
N LYS A 27 -9.38 -9.25 28.46
CA LYS A 27 -9.11 -8.51 27.25
C LYS A 27 -8.50 -9.54 26.33
N VAL A 28 -9.32 -10.16 25.49
CA VAL A 28 -8.85 -10.95 24.36
C VAL A 28 -8.01 -9.97 23.58
N GLU A 29 -6.68 -10.09 23.71
CA GLU A 29 -5.76 -9.29 22.92
C GLU A 29 -6.10 -9.62 21.47
N GLU A 30 -6.68 -8.63 20.78
CA GLU A 30 -6.95 -8.78 19.36
C GLU A 30 -5.64 -9.15 18.67
N PRO A 31 -5.64 -10.13 17.76
CA PRO A 31 -4.44 -10.48 17.04
C PRO A 31 -3.88 -9.24 16.35
N LYS A 32 -2.56 -9.06 16.43
CA LYS A 32 -1.88 -7.97 15.75
C LYS A 32 -2.13 -8.10 14.25
N PRO A 33 -2.52 -7.01 13.56
CA PRO A 33 -2.81 -7.08 12.14
C PRO A 33 -1.55 -7.44 11.36
N LEU A 34 -1.70 -8.27 10.33
CA LEU A 34 -0.63 -8.66 9.41
C LEU A 34 -0.51 -7.60 8.32
N ILE A 35 0.63 -6.91 8.27
CA ILE A 35 0.92 -5.90 7.24
C ILE A 35 1.90 -6.51 6.26
N GLU A 36 1.55 -6.59 4.97
CA GLU A 36 2.37 -7.28 3.96
C GLU A 36 2.33 -6.49 2.64
N ILE A 37 3.35 -6.62 1.80
CA ILE A 37 3.36 -6.08 0.43
C ILE A 37 3.33 -7.23 -0.56
N TYR A 38 2.37 -7.19 -1.49
CA TYR A 38 2.21 -8.16 -2.55
C TYR A 38 2.50 -7.53 -3.91
N GLN A 39 3.03 -8.35 -4.81
CA GLN A 39 2.91 -8.09 -6.24
C GLN A 39 1.55 -8.58 -6.73
N LEU A 40 1.03 -7.95 -7.78
CA LEU A 40 -0.15 -8.46 -8.49
C LEU A 40 0.20 -9.67 -9.38
N ASN A 41 -0.78 -10.52 -9.64
CA ASN A 41 -0.69 -11.66 -10.55
C ASN A 41 -0.96 -11.32 -12.02
N LYS A 42 -1.50 -10.12 -12.25
CA LYS A 42 -1.71 -9.49 -13.55
C LYS A 42 -1.68 -7.97 -13.37
N ARG A 43 -1.37 -7.23 -14.43
CA ARG A 43 -1.52 -5.77 -14.41
C ARG A 43 -3.01 -5.40 -14.39
N ILE A 44 -3.37 -4.44 -13.54
CA ILE A 44 -4.73 -3.90 -13.43
C ILE A 44 -4.75 -2.54 -14.13
N ALA A 45 -5.72 -2.34 -15.02
CA ALA A 45 -5.91 -1.07 -15.68
C ALA A 45 -6.32 0.01 -14.67
N SER A 46 -5.83 1.23 -14.89
CA SER A 46 -6.29 2.40 -14.15
C SER A 46 -7.81 2.60 -14.32
N TYR A 47 -8.48 3.08 -13.27
CA TYR A 47 -9.86 3.56 -13.34
C TYR A 47 -9.97 5.03 -13.76
N GLU A 48 -8.83 5.69 -13.97
CA GLU A 48 -8.75 7.07 -14.39
C GLU A 48 -8.65 7.16 -15.92
N GLY A 49 -9.63 7.83 -16.52
CA GLY A 49 -9.66 8.07 -17.97
C GLY A 49 -10.19 6.89 -18.79
N GLU A 50 -10.21 7.09 -20.10
CA GLU A 50 -10.78 6.15 -21.07
C GLU A 50 -9.70 5.23 -21.66
N ALA A 51 -10.07 4.02 -22.10
CA ALA A 51 -9.15 3.11 -22.79
C ALA A 51 -8.56 3.77 -24.04
N VAL A 52 -7.24 3.66 -24.22
CA VAL A 52 -6.64 4.03 -25.52
C VAL A 52 -7.03 2.99 -26.57
N ILE A 53 -7.57 3.46 -27.69
CA ILE A 53 -7.79 2.64 -28.87
C ILE A 53 -6.53 2.73 -29.72
N PHE A 54 -5.71 1.68 -29.69
CA PHE A 54 -4.52 1.58 -30.52
C PHE A 54 -4.91 1.38 -31.98
N THR A 55 -4.40 2.22 -32.87
CA THR A 55 -4.60 2.05 -34.31
C THR A 55 -3.62 1.02 -34.89
N ASP A 56 -3.92 0.49 -36.07
CA ASP A 56 -3.01 -0.40 -36.80
C ASP A 56 -1.64 0.26 -37.05
N GLU A 57 -1.63 1.58 -37.30
CA GLU A 57 -0.40 2.33 -37.52
C GLU A 57 0.44 2.44 -36.25
N MET A 58 -0.19 2.75 -35.10
CA MET A 58 0.49 2.75 -33.81
C MET A 58 1.07 1.38 -33.47
N THR A 59 0.30 0.32 -33.73
CA THR A 59 0.72 -1.06 -33.49
C THR A 59 1.90 -1.46 -34.37
N LYS A 60 1.93 -1.01 -35.64
CA LYS A 60 3.06 -1.25 -36.55
C LYS A 60 4.30 -0.46 -36.17
N MET A 61 4.13 0.77 -35.67
CA MET A 61 5.23 1.64 -35.29
C MET A 61 5.93 1.14 -34.02
N ASP A 62 5.16 0.71 -33.02
CA ASP A 62 5.70 0.14 -31.78
C ASP A 62 4.83 -1.02 -31.25
N PRO A 63 5.06 -2.25 -31.77
CA PRO A 63 4.29 -3.41 -31.37
C PRO A 63 4.56 -3.82 -29.92
N GLN A 64 5.76 -3.56 -29.39
CA GLN A 64 6.11 -3.93 -28.02
C GLN A 64 5.42 -3.01 -27.01
N PHE A 65 5.41 -1.71 -27.25
CA PHE A 65 4.65 -0.76 -26.45
C PHE A 65 3.17 -1.10 -26.49
N THR A 66 2.62 -1.32 -27.68
CA THR A 66 1.21 -1.64 -27.85
C THR A 66 0.84 -2.92 -27.10
N GLU A 67 1.59 -4.00 -27.27
CA GLU A 67 1.33 -5.25 -26.55
C GLU A 67 1.41 -5.08 -25.03
N ARG A 68 2.36 -4.29 -24.55
CA ARG A 68 2.55 -4.02 -23.12
C ARG A 68 1.43 -3.19 -22.50
N TYR A 69 0.88 -2.24 -23.26
CA TYR A 69 0.02 -1.20 -22.72
C TYR A 69 -1.43 -1.25 -23.24
N LYS A 70 -1.76 -2.11 -24.21
CA LYS A 70 -3.10 -2.23 -24.82
C LYS A 70 -4.24 -2.36 -23.81
N ASP A 71 -4.01 -3.08 -22.71
CA ASP A 71 -5.05 -3.37 -21.73
C ASP A 71 -5.07 -2.38 -20.55
N VAL A 72 -4.12 -1.45 -20.48
CA VAL A 72 -3.87 -0.66 -19.25
C VAL A 72 -3.68 0.83 -19.51
N LEU A 73 -3.35 1.24 -20.73
CA LEU A 73 -3.16 2.64 -21.09
C LEU A 73 -4.50 3.36 -21.13
N ARG A 74 -4.57 4.48 -20.41
CA ARG A 74 -5.74 5.34 -20.39
C ARG A 74 -5.43 6.72 -20.94
N THR A 75 -6.46 7.44 -21.38
CA THR A 75 -6.40 8.86 -21.72
C THR A 75 -7.25 9.66 -20.74
N THR A 76 -6.65 10.66 -20.11
CA THR A 76 -7.35 11.57 -19.20
C THR A 76 -8.20 12.59 -19.95
N GLU A 77 -9.08 13.31 -19.25
CA GLU A 77 -9.98 14.33 -19.85
C GLU A 77 -9.23 15.41 -20.65
N ASP A 78 -8.01 15.74 -20.26
CA ASP A 78 -7.11 16.69 -20.94
C ASP A 78 -6.30 16.07 -22.10
N GLY A 79 -6.63 14.85 -22.52
CA GLY A 79 -6.05 14.19 -23.70
C GLY A 79 -4.68 13.55 -23.47
N ASN A 80 -4.16 13.54 -22.25
CA ASN A 80 -2.86 12.95 -21.91
C ASN A 80 -2.98 11.44 -21.66
N TRP A 81 -2.01 10.64 -22.14
CA TRP A 81 -1.99 9.22 -21.77
C TRP A 81 -1.43 9.02 -20.35
N THR A 82 -2.02 8.07 -19.63
CA THR A 82 -1.65 7.68 -18.27
C THR A 82 -1.47 6.16 -18.14
N PRO A 83 -0.24 5.64 -18.30
CA PRO A 83 0.06 4.22 -18.08
C PRO A 83 0.13 3.84 -16.58
N ASN A 84 0.19 4.85 -15.70
CA ASN A 84 0.34 4.74 -14.25
C ASN A 84 -0.74 5.55 -13.51
N GLY A 85 -2.00 5.41 -13.93
CA GLY A 85 -3.13 5.97 -13.21
C GLY A 85 -3.50 5.15 -11.97
N ALA A 86 -4.36 5.71 -11.12
CA ALA A 86 -4.81 5.02 -9.92
C ALA A 86 -5.55 3.73 -10.24
N PHE A 87 -5.27 2.67 -9.49
CA PHE A 87 -5.89 1.35 -9.65
C PHE A 87 -6.34 0.82 -8.28
N LYS A 88 -7.24 -0.17 -8.31
CA LYS A 88 -7.74 -0.83 -7.10
C LYS A 88 -7.69 -2.33 -7.29
N ALA A 89 -6.88 -2.99 -6.46
CA ALA A 89 -6.79 -4.44 -6.44
C ALA A 89 -7.82 -5.07 -5.50
N ILE A 90 -8.21 -6.31 -5.81
CA ILE A 90 -8.90 -7.21 -4.89
C ILE A 90 -7.98 -8.37 -4.47
N GLN A 91 -8.37 -9.12 -3.45
CA GLN A 91 -7.53 -10.19 -2.89
C GLN A 91 -7.14 -11.25 -3.93
N SER A 92 -8.02 -11.55 -4.90
CA SER A 92 -7.72 -12.51 -5.97
C SER A 92 -6.73 -12.00 -7.01
N ASP A 93 -6.41 -10.71 -7.04
CA ASP A 93 -5.38 -10.15 -7.93
C ASP A 93 -3.97 -10.28 -7.34
N LEU A 94 -3.85 -10.67 -6.06
CA LEU A 94 -2.55 -10.80 -5.40
C LEU A 94 -1.84 -12.09 -5.84
N GLN A 95 -0.51 -12.05 -5.87
CA GLN A 95 0.30 -13.28 -5.89
C GLN A 95 0.04 -14.10 -4.62
N GLN A 96 0.29 -15.42 -4.67
CA GLN A 96 0.02 -16.32 -3.55
C GLN A 96 0.88 -16.00 -2.31
N THR A 97 2.11 -15.53 -2.52
CA THR A 97 3.09 -15.23 -1.47
C THR A 97 3.38 -13.72 -1.49
N PRO A 98 3.49 -13.06 -0.32
CA PRO A 98 3.89 -11.66 -0.27
C PRO A 98 5.30 -11.47 -0.83
N LEU A 99 5.52 -10.33 -1.47
CA LEU A 99 6.85 -9.88 -1.86
C LEU A 99 7.65 -9.50 -0.62
N ILE A 100 7.03 -8.79 0.33
CA ILE A 100 7.57 -8.38 1.63
C ILE A 100 6.60 -8.87 2.70
N SER A 101 7.07 -9.72 3.62
CA SER A 101 6.25 -10.22 4.72
C SER A 101 6.19 -9.24 5.91
N ASP A 102 5.31 -9.52 6.86
CA ASP A 102 5.08 -8.66 8.02
C ASP A 102 6.34 -8.45 8.89
N ASP A 103 7.11 -9.51 9.13
CA ASP A 103 8.37 -9.45 9.88
C ASP A 103 9.47 -8.63 9.18
N GLU A 104 9.33 -8.40 7.88
CA GLU A 104 10.25 -7.59 7.10
C GLU A 104 9.88 -6.10 7.10
N ILE A 105 8.69 -5.76 7.60
CA ILE A 105 8.21 -4.39 7.81
C ILE A 105 8.47 -3.99 9.25
N ILE A 106 9.45 -3.11 9.46
CA ILE A 106 9.81 -2.58 10.78
C ILE A 106 8.73 -1.61 11.27
N GLY A 107 8.27 -0.72 10.39
CA GLY A 107 7.14 0.15 10.69
C GLY A 107 7.01 1.34 9.77
N PHE A 108 6.12 2.25 10.12
CA PHE A 108 5.81 3.44 9.35
C PHE A 108 6.11 4.71 10.15
N ASP A 109 6.81 5.65 9.53
CA ASP A 109 7.00 7.01 10.01
C ASP A 109 5.94 7.92 9.35
N PHE A 110 4.96 8.33 10.15
CA PHE A 110 3.86 9.20 9.74
C PHE A 110 4.26 10.68 9.60
N THR A 111 5.43 11.08 10.12
CA THR A 111 5.99 12.42 9.94
C THR A 111 6.59 12.57 8.55
N THR A 112 7.26 11.52 8.05
CA THR A 112 7.97 11.53 6.76
C THR A 112 7.25 10.78 5.64
N ASN A 113 6.17 10.03 5.94
CA ASN A 113 5.47 9.09 5.06
C ASN A 113 6.39 8.00 4.49
N GLN A 114 7.22 7.43 5.35
CA GLN A 114 8.17 6.38 5.01
C GLN A 114 7.80 5.06 5.67
N LEU A 115 7.77 3.98 4.89
CA LEU A 115 7.73 2.62 5.41
C LEU A 115 9.17 2.10 5.52
N LEU A 116 9.60 1.81 6.74
CA LEU A 116 10.91 1.23 7.02
C LEU A 116 10.82 -0.30 6.93
N LEU A 117 11.73 -0.86 6.15
CA LEU A 117 11.90 -2.28 5.93
C LEU A 117 13.19 -2.77 6.59
N ASN A 118 13.30 -4.08 6.78
CA ASN A 118 14.56 -4.70 7.19
C ASN A 118 15.62 -4.60 6.05
N LYS A 119 16.87 -4.91 6.39
CA LYS A 119 18.03 -4.72 5.50
C LYS A 119 17.99 -5.50 4.18
N ASN A 120 17.20 -6.57 4.09
CA ASN A 120 17.20 -7.46 2.94
C ASN A 120 15.99 -7.24 2.03
N ALA A 121 14.89 -6.72 2.57
CA ALA A 121 13.63 -6.55 1.88
C ALA A 121 13.76 -5.70 0.60
N CYS A 122 14.60 -4.66 0.61
CA CYS A 122 14.80 -3.82 -0.58
C CYS A 122 15.38 -4.57 -1.78
N SER A 123 16.24 -5.55 -1.54
CA SER A 123 16.84 -6.34 -2.63
C SER A 123 15.77 -7.08 -3.45
N TYR A 124 14.58 -7.32 -2.89
CA TYR A 124 13.50 -8.02 -3.58
C TYR A 124 12.93 -7.20 -4.72
N PHE A 125 12.99 -5.87 -4.62
CA PHE A 125 12.61 -4.99 -5.72
C PHE A 125 13.58 -5.07 -6.91
N GLY A 126 14.83 -5.48 -6.69
CA GLY A 126 15.86 -5.66 -7.72
C GLY A 126 16.00 -7.09 -8.26
N MET A 127 15.45 -8.10 -7.55
CA MET A 127 15.58 -9.51 -7.94
C MET A 127 14.50 -9.95 -8.94
N THR A 128 14.92 -10.21 -10.17
CA THR A 128 14.07 -10.72 -11.27
C THR A 128 13.34 -12.03 -10.96
N LYS A 129 13.84 -12.84 -10.00
CA LYS A 129 13.19 -14.11 -9.61
C LYS A 129 11.98 -13.92 -8.70
N LYS A 130 11.92 -12.84 -7.91
CA LYS A 130 10.79 -12.58 -6.99
C LYS A 130 9.69 -11.75 -7.65
N ILE A 131 10.01 -11.02 -8.72
CA ILE A 131 9.05 -10.19 -9.46
C ILE A 131 8.85 -10.78 -10.85
N LYS A 132 7.66 -11.35 -11.09
CA LYS A 132 7.35 -12.05 -12.36
C LYS A 132 7.45 -11.13 -13.59
N ASP A 133 7.00 -9.90 -13.43
CA ASP A 133 7.06 -8.82 -14.43
C ASP A 133 8.02 -7.73 -13.95
N TYR A 134 9.33 -7.98 -14.09
CA TYR A 134 10.38 -7.05 -13.65
C TYR A 134 10.40 -5.82 -14.55
N HIS A 135 9.60 -4.83 -14.16
CA HIS A 135 9.55 -3.52 -14.76
C HIS A 135 9.69 -2.44 -13.68
N GLN A 136 10.15 -1.24 -14.06
CA GLN A 136 10.21 -0.13 -13.11
C GLN A 136 8.79 0.25 -12.63
N ASP A 137 7.77 0.05 -13.46
CA ASP A 137 6.36 0.33 -13.17
C ASP A 137 5.56 -0.88 -12.66
N SER A 138 6.19 -1.83 -11.98
CA SER A 138 5.45 -2.95 -11.37
C SER A 138 4.42 -2.43 -10.35
N GLN A 139 3.19 -2.95 -10.43
CA GLN A 139 2.10 -2.67 -9.49
C GLN A 139 2.23 -3.51 -8.23
N LEU A 140 2.10 -2.86 -7.08
CA LEU A 140 2.25 -3.43 -5.75
C LEU A 140 1.06 -3.04 -4.88
N VAL A 141 0.80 -3.84 -3.87
CA VAL A 141 -0.30 -3.64 -2.93
C VAL A 141 0.19 -3.88 -1.52
N LEU A 142 0.07 -2.87 -0.66
CA LEU A 142 0.16 -3.07 0.79
C LEU A 142 -1.20 -3.56 1.28
N THR A 143 -1.17 -4.62 2.06
CA THR A 143 -2.34 -5.27 2.63
C THR A 143 -2.32 -5.19 4.14
N ILE A 144 -3.52 -5.24 4.73
CA ILE A 144 -3.73 -5.45 6.16
C ILE A 144 -4.62 -6.69 6.29
N ASP A 145 -4.14 -7.73 6.99
CA ASP A 145 -4.78 -9.04 7.09
C ASP A 145 -5.14 -9.63 5.71
N LYS A 146 -4.19 -9.52 4.76
CA LYS A 146 -4.32 -9.92 3.34
C LYS A 146 -5.41 -9.19 2.55
N LYS A 147 -6.05 -8.17 3.13
CA LYS A 147 -7.00 -7.31 2.42
C LYS A 147 -6.22 -6.17 1.76
N PRO A 148 -6.33 -5.97 0.43
CA PRO A 148 -5.76 -4.82 -0.25
C PRO A 148 -6.13 -3.51 0.44
N PHE A 149 -5.12 -2.71 0.75
CA PHE A 149 -5.30 -1.44 1.43
C PHE A 149 -4.77 -0.27 0.60
N LEU A 150 -3.49 -0.32 0.21
CA LEU A 150 -2.84 0.73 -0.56
C LEU A 150 -2.26 0.15 -1.84
N SER A 151 -2.74 0.63 -2.99
CA SER A 151 -2.24 0.27 -4.33
C SER A 151 -1.22 1.32 -4.79
N PHE A 152 -0.04 0.88 -5.20
CA PHE A 152 1.04 1.77 -5.59
C PHE A 152 1.93 1.15 -6.68
N TYR A 153 2.76 1.97 -7.32
CA TYR A 153 3.78 1.50 -8.26
C TYR A 153 5.16 1.56 -7.63
N LYS A 154 6.02 0.58 -7.97
CA LYS A 154 7.43 0.53 -7.57
C LYS A 154 8.20 1.80 -7.97
N GLN A 155 7.93 2.32 -9.17
CA GLN A 155 8.50 3.55 -9.71
C GLN A 155 7.57 4.06 -10.82
N SER A 156 7.63 5.35 -11.14
CA SER A 156 7.15 5.84 -12.44
C SER A 156 8.18 5.52 -13.51
N THR A 157 7.79 4.88 -14.61
CA THR A 157 8.71 4.54 -15.71
C THR A 157 9.14 5.75 -16.54
N MET A 158 8.51 6.92 -16.45
CA MET A 158 8.69 7.91 -17.53
C MET A 158 8.60 9.37 -17.10
N THR A 159 9.66 10.11 -17.44
CA THR A 159 9.75 11.59 -17.42
C THR A 159 8.84 12.29 -18.45
N ARG A 160 8.12 11.53 -19.30
CA ARG A 160 7.35 12.06 -20.44
C ARG A 160 5.82 12.00 -20.32
N TRP A 161 5.26 11.26 -19.36
CA TRP A 161 3.81 10.99 -19.32
C TRP A 161 3.20 11.36 -17.98
N LYS A 162 1.92 11.73 -17.99
CA LYS A 162 1.19 12.14 -16.79
C LYS A 162 0.98 10.94 -15.85
N VAL A 163 1.56 11.01 -14.65
CA VAL A 163 1.19 10.13 -13.54
C VAL A 163 -0.19 10.59 -13.05
N GLY A 164 -1.15 9.68 -13.03
CA GLY A 164 -2.49 9.93 -12.50
C GLY A 164 -2.49 10.05 -10.97
N ASN A 165 -3.61 9.82 -10.29
CA ASN A 165 -3.65 9.93 -8.82
C ASN A 165 -3.09 8.69 -8.09
N ALA A 166 -2.21 7.93 -8.73
CA ALA A 166 -1.59 6.75 -8.15
C ALA A 166 -0.58 7.11 -7.04
N PHE A 167 -0.43 6.19 -6.09
CA PHE A 167 0.71 6.22 -5.18
C PHE A 167 1.95 5.66 -5.86
N LEU A 168 3.09 6.28 -5.57
CA LEU A 168 4.42 5.85 -6.02
C LEU A 168 5.29 5.68 -4.79
N VAL A 169 6.26 4.76 -4.87
CA VAL A 169 7.35 4.70 -3.92
C VAL A 169 8.65 5.17 -4.57
N LEU A 170 9.47 5.91 -3.82
CA LEU A 170 10.88 6.08 -4.11
C LEU A 170 11.70 5.35 -3.05
N GLU A 171 12.94 5.08 -3.43
CA GLU A 171 13.98 4.50 -2.58
C GLU A 171 13.74 3.02 -2.25
N CYS A 172 14.79 2.24 -2.45
CA CYS A 172 15.12 0.92 -1.92
C CYS A 172 16.44 0.43 -2.60
N ASP A 173 17.31 1.37 -3.02
CA ASP A 173 18.31 1.29 -4.12
C ASP A 173 17.70 1.25 -5.54
N ILE A 174 17.33 2.44 -6.04
CA ILE A 174 17.02 2.66 -7.47
C ILE A 174 18.33 3.05 -8.18
N ILE A 175 18.71 2.25 -9.19
CA ILE A 175 19.80 2.53 -10.14
C ILE A 175 19.35 3.72 -11.02
N PHE A 176 19.64 4.94 -10.58
CA PHE A 176 19.62 6.12 -11.46
C PHE A 176 20.95 6.19 -12.22
N ALA A 177 21.10 5.35 -13.24
CA ALA A 177 22.15 5.50 -14.24
C ALA A 177 21.51 6.12 -15.50
N GLY A 178 21.35 7.43 -15.51
CA GLY A 178 20.81 8.16 -16.66
C GLY A 178 20.13 9.47 -16.28
N GLU A 179 20.95 10.52 -16.24
CA GLU A 179 20.57 11.94 -16.40
C GLU A 179 19.87 12.65 -15.23
N ASP A 180 20.68 13.43 -14.50
CA ASP A 180 20.36 14.71 -13.83
C ASP A 180 19.25 14.77 -12.78
N VAL A 181 19.19 13.80 -11.87
CA VAL A 181 18.44 13.95 -10.59
C VAL A 181 19.32 13.65 -9.38
N MET A 182 20.45 14.33 -9.22
CA MET A 182 21.22 14.26 -7.96
C MET A 182 21.99 15.55 -7.66
N GLU A 183 21.31 16.54 -7.10
CA GLU A 183 21.99 17.56 -6.27
C GLU A 183 21.68 17.46 -4.77
N ASN A 184 20.82 16.54 -4.30
CA ASN A 184 20.83 16.11 -2.89
C ASN A 184 19.86 14.97 -2.56
N PRO A 185 20.30 13.71 -2.57
CA PRO A 185 19.72 12.70 -1.70
C PRO A 185 20.76 12.37 -0.64
N LYS A 186 20.54 12.82 0.59
CA LYS A 186 21.27 12.27 1.73
C LYS A 186 21.10 10.75 1.68
N LEU A 187 22.20 10.04 1.52
CA LEU A 187 22.36 8.57 1.50
C LEU A 187 21.90 7.86 2.81
N SER A 188 21.02 8.48 3.61
CA SER A 188 20.59 8.01 4.93
C SER A 188 19.40 7.04 4.91
N ASP A 189 18.72 6.89 3.78
CA ASP A 189 17.36 6.30 3.72
C ASP A 189 17.36 4.86 3.18
N LYS A 190 18.45 4.12 3.41
CA LYS A 190 18.55 2.70 3.05
C LYS A 190 17.43 1.91 3.74
N ASN A 191 16.71 1.10 2.98
CA ASN A 191 15.59 0.29 3.48
C ASN A 191 14.29 1.04 3.75
N THR A 192 14.06 2.19 3.13
CA THR A 192 12.79 2.89 3.24
C THR A 192 12.06 2.91 1.90
N LEU A 193 10.73 2.76 1.94
CA LEU A 193 9.83 3.09 0.84
C LEU A 193 9.15 4.41 1.19
N ARG A 194 9.42 5.44 0.41
CA ARG A 194 8.84 6.76 0.62
C ARG A 194 7.63 6.95 -0.28
N PHE A 195 6.46 7.19 0.32
CA PHE A 195 5.20 7.28 -0.44
C PHE A 195 4.93 8.71 -0.94
N PHE A 196 4.61 8.80 -2.22
CA PHE A 196 4.21 10.03 -2.90
C PHE A 196 2.93 9.82 -3.68
N LYS A 197 2.23 10.91 -3.98
CA LYS A 197 1.06 10.91 -4.86
C LYS A 197 1.29 11.89 -6.00
N GLY A 198 1.19 11.42 -7.24
CA GLY A 198 1.52 12.22 -8.42
C GLY A 198 0.55 13.38 -8.69
N SER A 199 1.05 14.38 -9.43
CA SER A 199 0.26 15.42 -10.10
C SER A 199 0.89 15.80 -11.45
N ASN A 200 0.21 16.62 -12.25
CA ASN A 200 0.71 17.06 -13.57
C ASN A 200 2.08 17.73 -13.49
N GLY A 201 3.03 17.32 -14.35
CA GLY A 201 4.30 18.04 -14.57
C GLY A 201 5.48 17.54 -13.74
N THR A 202 6.54 18.35 -13.67
CA THR A 202 7.82 18.05 -13.01
C THR A 202 7.77 18.05 -11.47
N ASP A 203 6.65 18.44 -10.88
CA ASP A 203 6.47 18.62 -9.43
C ASP A 203 6.03 17.31 -8.75
N TRP A 204 6.68 16.21 -9.12
CA TRP A 204 6.36 14.83 -8.72
C TRP A 204 6.39 14.61 -7.20
N PHE A 205 7.07 15.49 -6.46
CA PHE A 205 7.46 15.29 -5.06
C PHE A 205 6.71 16.22 -4.08
N ASP A 206 5.90 17.15 -4.56
CA ASP A 206 5.31 18.19 -3.71
C ASP A 206 4.06 17.71 -2.95
N LYS A 207 3.38 16.68 -3.46
CA LYS A 207 2.19 16.13 -2.81
C LYS A 207 2.54 14.92 -1.97
N LYS A 208 3.04 15.20 -0.76
CA LYS A 208 3.13 14.19 0.30
C LYS A 208 1.72 13.87 0.80
N PRO A 209 1.23 12.62 0.63
CA PRO A 209 -0.07 12.24 1.17
C PRO A 209 -0.05 12.33 2.70
N ASN A 210 -1.13 12.76 3.34
CA ASN A 210 -1.22 12.68 4.80
C ASN A 210 -1.86 11.34 5.18
N LEU A 211 -1.05 10.28 5.23
CA LEU A 211 -1.53 8.93 5.57
C LEU A 211 -1.95 8.79 7.03
N LYS A 212 -1.57 9.73 7.90
CA LYS A 212 -2.08 9.80 9.29
C LYS A 212 -3.58 10.13 9.34
N LYS A 213 -4.10 10.86 8.34
CA LYS A 213 -5.54 11.16 8.24
C LYS A 213 -6.38 9.95 7.80
N ASP A 214 -5.76 8.93 7.20
CA ASP A 214 -6.42 7.66 6.97
C ASP A 214 -6.45 6.87 8.29
N THR A 215 -7.56 6.99 9.02
CA THR A 215 -7.70 6.37 10.34
C THR A 215 -7.57 4.86 10.29
N ALA A 216 -7.96 4.20 9.19
CA ALA A 216 -7.85 2.76 9.08
C ALA A 216 -6.38 2.35 8.90
N PHE A 217 -5.63 3.07 8.06
CA PHE A 217 -4.19 2.86 7.89
C PHE A 217 -3.44 3.12 9.20
N TYR A 218 -3.65 4.29 9.81
CA TYR A 218 -3.00 4.67 11.07
C TYR A 218 -3.29 3.65 12.19
N ASN A 219 -4.55 3.25 12.36
CA ASN A 219 -4.91 2.29 13.41
C ASN A 219 -4.34 0.89 13.17
N ALA A 220 -4.17 0.46 11.91
CA ALA A 220 -3.53 -0.82 11.61
C ALA A 220 -2.07 -0.83 12.06
N PHE A 221 -1.29 0.20 11.71
CA PHE A 221 0.11 0.32 12.17
C PHE A 221 0.21 0.51 13.68
N LYS A 222 -0.72 1.26 14.29
CA LYS A 222 -0.79 1.42 15.75
C LYS A 222 -1.02 0.07 16.46
N ARG A 223 -2.01 -0.70 16.01
CA ARG A 223 -2.34 -2.02 16.58
C ARG A 223 -1.23 -3.05 16.33
N ALA A 224 -0.52 -2.96 15.21
CA ALA A 224 0.65 -3.78 14.94
C ALA A 224 1.84 -3.45 15.86
N GLY A 225 1.84 -2.28 16.51
CA GLY A 225 3.01 -1.77 17.23
C GLY A 225 4.13 -1.34 16.28
N LYS A 226 3.77 -0.85 15.09
CA LYS A 226 4.66 -0.53 13.97
C LYS A 226 4.65 0.96 13.60
N ILE A 227 4.38 1.84 14.56
CA ILE A 227 4.57 3.29 14.40
C ILE A 227 5.99 3.64 14.84
N ILE A 228 6.76 4.24 13.95
CA ILE A 228 8.14 4.69 14.24
C ILE A 228 8.12 6.13 14.77
N ALA A 229 7.36 7.00 14.11
CA ALA A 229 7.14 8.39 14.50
C ALA A 229 5.78 8.86 13.99
N GLU A 230 5.19 9.88 14.64
CA GLU A 230 3.88 10.43 14.31
C GLU A 230 3.72 11.92 14.62
#